data_AF-A0A3C1SRR2-F1
#
_entry.id   AF-A0A3C1SRR2-F1
#
_cell.length_a   1.000
_cell.length_b   1.000
_cell.length_c   1.000
_cell.angle_alpha   90.00
_cell.angle_beta   90.00
_cell.angle_gamma   90.00
#
_symmetry.space_group_name_H-M   'P 1'
#
loop_
_entity.id
_entity.type
_entity.pdbx_description
1 polymer ?
#
loop_
_entity_poly.entity_id
_entity_poly.type
_entity_poly.pdbx_seq_one_letter_code
_entity_poly.pdbx_strand_id
1 'polypeptide(L)'
;MNALPSVGCEPIDRMLSSMARTNQVLVDQFEKLVDLRMNSLKAYVDLGLSQAKVILKISDARGFDEFLDSQFAVLSFVSHQMVDDGRALAEWGIDGSKQATRLAQENALRVLFKY
;
A
#
# COMPACT_ATOMS: atom_id res chain seq x y z
N MET A 1 -45.79 -30.75 17.28
CA MET A 1 -45.10 -29.58 17.86
C MET A 1 -44.21 -29.01 16.78
N ASN A 2 -44.57 -27.86 16.24
CA ASN A 2 -43.94 -27.26 15.06
C ASN A 2 -42.57 -26.70 15.46
N ALA A 3 -41.52 -27.15 14.76
CA ALA A 3 -40.21 -26.53 14.87
C ALA A 3 -40.32 -25.08 14.39
N LEU A 4 -40.02 -24.13 15.28
CA LEU A 4 -39.89 -22.73 14.91
C LEU A 4 -38.79 -22.60 13.85
N PRO A 5 -39.04 -21.86 12.75
CA PRO A 5 -38.11 -21.81 11.64
C PRO A 5 -36.85 -21.05 12.07
N SER A 6 -35.67 -21.59 11.75
CA SER A 6 -34.31 -21.04 11.99
C SER A 6 -34.02 -19.69 11.31
N VAL A 7 -35.06 -18.99 10.85
CA VAL A 7 -35.03 -17.78 10.03
C VAL A 7 -34.53 -16.55 10.80
N GLY A 8 -34.42 -16.62 12.13
CA GLY A 8 -34.04 -15.49 12.99
C GLY A 8 -32.55 -15.11 13.02
N CYS A 9 -31.62 -16.08 12.90
CA CYS A 9 -30.17 -15.80 12.98
C CYS A 9 -29.47 -15.72 11.62
N GLU A 10 -30.04 -16.34 10.60
CA GLU A 10 -29.51 -16.37 9.22
C GLU A 10 -29.22 -14.99 8.58
N PRO A 11 -30.02 -13.92 8.84
CA PRO A 11 -29.72 -12.57 8.35
C PRO A 11 -28.55 -11.93 9.09
N ILE A 12 -28.44 -12.17 10.40
CA ILE A 12 -27.41 -11.60 11.27
C ILE A 12 -26.05 -12.22 10.94
N ASP A 13 -25.98 -13.54 10.79
CA ASP A 13 -24.75 -14.24 10.41
C ASP A 13 -24.24 -13.81 9.03
N ARG A 14 -25.15 -13.55 8.08
CA ARG A 14 -24.79 -12.99 6.76
C ARG A 14 -24.19 -11.60 6.87
N MET A 15 -24.81 -10.73 7.66
CA MET A 15 -24.32 -9.37 7.87
C MET A 15 -22.94 -9.38 8.53
N LEU A 16 -22.75 -10.21 9.55
CA LEU A 16 -21.46 -10.41 10.22
C LEU A 16 -20.38 -10.94 9.27
N SER A 17 -20.71 -11.91 8.41
CA SER A 17 -19.76 -12.46 7.42
C SER A 17 -19.34 -11.44 6.35
N SER A 18 -20.27 -10.58 5.92
CA SER A 18 -20.03 -9.50 4.96
C SER A 18 -19.16 -8.40 5.58
N MET A 19 -19.41 -8.05 6.85
CA MET A 19 -18.58 -7.12 7.62
C MET A 19 -17.16 -7.67 7.83
N ALA A 20 -17.04 -8.96 8.19
CA ALA A 20 -15.74 -9.60 8.36
C ALA A 20 -14.90 -9.58 7.06
N ARG A 21 -15.53 -9.88 5.91
CA ARG A 21 -14.88 -9.80 4.59
C ARG A 21 -14.48 -8.37 4.23
N THR A 22 -15.33 -7.40 4.54
CA THR A 22 -15.02 -5.97 4.32
C THR A 22 -13.80 -5.56 5.12
N ASN A 23 -13.72 -5.96 6.40
CA ASN A 23 -12.57 -5.69 7.25
C ASN A 23 -11.28 -6.34 6.72
N GLN A 24 -11.36 -7.57 6.20
CA GLN A 24 -10.20 -8.24 5.59
C GLN A 24 -9.66 -7.47 4.38
N VAL A 25 -10.52 -7.05 3.45
CA VAL A 25 -10.09 -6.27 2.28
C VAL A 25 -9.47 -4.93 2.68
N LEU A 26 -9.99 -4.29 3.72
CA LEU A 26 -9.41 -3.05 4.24
C LEU A 26 -8.01 -3.28 4.85
N VAL A 27 -7.83 -4.36 5.61
CA VAL A 27 -6.53 -4.73 6.18
C VAL A 27 -5.53 -5.05 5.07
N ASP A 28 -5.91 -5.84 4.07
CA ASP A 28 -5.03 -6.16 2.93
C ASP A 28 -4.60 -4.90 2.16
N GLN A 29 -5.52 -3.95 1.97
CA GLN A 29 -5.19 -2.66 1.33
C GLN A 29 -4.26 -1.79 2.19
N PHE A 30 -4.41 -1.87 3.51
CA PHE A 30 -3.55 -1.17 4.46
C PHE A 30 -2.15 -1.80 4.51
N GLU A 31 -2.04 -3.13 4.52
CA GLU A 31 -0.74 -3.83 4.43
C GLU A 31 0.01 -3.43 3.16
N LYS A 32 -0.65 -3.45 1.99
CA LYS A 32 -0.05 -3.00 0.73
C LYS A 32 0.42 -1.54 0.80
N LEU A 33 -0.34 -0.66 1.45
CA LEU A 33 0.04 0.74 1.63
C LEU A 33 1.24 0.89 2.56
N VAL A 34 1.31 0.10 3.63
CA VAL A 34 2.44 0.10 4.57
C VAL A 34 3.70 -0.41 3.89
N ASP A 35 3.61 -1.47 3.08
CA ASP A 35 4.74 -1.99 2.30
C ASP A 35 5.27 -0.96 1.31
N LEU A 36 4.37 -0.25 0.60
CA LEU A 36 4.71 0.87 -0.27
C LEU A 36 5.50 1.94 0.49
N ARG A 37 5.03 2.33 1.68
CA ARG A 37 5.69 3.36 2.50
C ARG A 37 7.03 2.92 3.07
N MET A 38 7.16 1.65 3.47
CA MET A 38 8.40 1.12 4.03
C MET A 38 9.50 0.99 2.96
N ASN A 39 9.15 0.62 1.74
CA ASN A 39 10.10 0.57 0.63
C ASN A 39 10.66 1.96 0.30
N SER A 40 9.79 2.97 0.17
CA SER A 40 10.25 4.35 -0.05
C SER A 40 11.07 4.86 1.14
N LEU A 41 10.67 4.56 2.38
CA LEU A 41 11.42 4.95 3.58
C LEU A 41 12.84 4.37 3.58
N LYS A 42 12.98 3.07 3.27
CA LYS A 42 14.28 2.42 3.17
C LYS A 42 15.16 3.10 2.12
N ALA A 43 14.62 3.39 0.95
CA ALA A 43 15.31 4.08 -0.13
C ALA A 43 15.84 5.46 0.30
N TYR A 44 15.03 6.28 0.99
CA TYR A 44 15.46 7.59 1.49
C TYR A 44 16.51 7.49 2.61
N VAL A 45 16.42 6.49 3.49
CA VAL A 45 17.43 6.27 4.53
C VAL A 45 18.76 5.86 3.92
N ASP A 46 18.76 4.93 2.95
CA ASP A 46 19.96 4.50 2.24
C ASP A 46 20.62 5.68 1.50
N LEU A 47 19.81 6.58 0.91
CA LEU A 47 20.27 7.82 0.30
C LEU A 47 20.94 8.77 1.31
N GLY A 48 20.30 9.02 2.45
CA GLY A 48 20.84 9.88 3.51
C GLY A 48 22.14 9.35 4.09
N LEU A 49 22.25 8.04 4.26
CA LEU A 49 23.48 7.39 4.72
C LEU A 49 24.62 7.53 3.68
N SER A 50 24.29 7.46 2.39
CA SER A 50 25.24 7.65 1.31
C SER A 50 25.76 9.10 1.26
N GLN A 51 24.86 10.09 1.35
CA GLN A 51 25.25 11.50 1.41
C GLN A 51 26.10 11.81 2.66
N ALA A 52 25.76 11.25 3.82
CA ALA A 52 26.55 11.44 5.04
C ALA A 52 27.99 10.91 4.89
N LYS A 53 28.18 9.77 4.22
CA LYS A 53 29.52 9.24 3.91
C LYS A 53 30.31 10.13 2.96
N VAL A 54 29.65 10.74 1.98
CA VAL A 54 30.28 11.69 1.05
C VAL A 54 30.72 12.95 1.80
N ILE A 55 29.85 13.53 2.63
CA ILE A 55 30.15 14.73 3.44
C ILE A 55 31.34 14.51 4.36
N LEU A 56 31.44 13.34 5.01
CA LEU A 56 32.57 13.00 5.88
C LEU A 56 33.92 12.91 5.14
N LYS A 57 33.93 12.74 3.82
CA LYS A 57 35.14 12.69 2.99
C LYS A 57 35.58 14.05 2.43
N ILE A 58 34.76 15.09 2.59
CA ILE A 58 35.08 16.43 2.06
C ILE A 58 36.10 17.10 2.98
N SER A 59 37.38 17.08 2.58
CA SER A 59 38.47 17.78 3.28
C SER A 59 39.30 18.68 2.37
N ASP A 60 39.05 18.65 1.06
CA ASP A 60 39.83 19.37 0.04
C ASP A 60 38.97 19.61 -1.23
N ALA A 61 39.40 20.45 -2.17
CA ALA A 61 38.65 20.84 -3.37
C ALA A 61 38.20 19.65 -4.25
N ARG A 62 38.89 18.51 -4.17
CA ARG A 62 38.48 17.23 -4.81
C ARG A 62 37.21 16.62 -4.22
N GLY A 63 36.94 16.84 -2.93
CA GLY A 63 35.69 16.40 -2.30
C GLY A 63 34.46 17.20 -2.75
N PHE A 64 34.67 18.40 -3.32
CA PHE A 64 33.58 19.20 -3.89
C PHE A 64 33.12 18.67 -5.25
N ASP A 65 34.04 18.19 -6.08
CA ASP A 65 33.73 17.55 -7.36
C ASP A 65 33.01 16.21 -7.14
N GLU A 66 33.51 15.41 -6.18
CA GLU A 66 32.88 14.14 -5.77
C GLU A 66 31.48 14.37 -5.17
N PHE A 67 31.26 15.50 -4.48
CA PHE A 67 29.95 15.93 -4.00
C PHE A 67 29.00 16.31 -5.14
N LEU A 68 29.47 17.05 -6.15
CA LEU A 68 28.66 17.43 -7.32
C LEU A 68 28.23 16.21 -8.14
N ASP A 69 29.13 15.25 -8.37
CA ASP A 69 28.79 13.96 -8.98
C ASP A 69 27.77 13.19 -8.13
N SER A 70 27.95 13.20 -6.80
CA SER A 70 27.00 12.62 -5.84
C SER A 70 25.60 13.25 -5.97
N GLN A 71 25.50 14.57 -6.15
CA GLN A 71 24.20 15.24 -6.30
C GLN A 71 23.47 14.80 -7.56
N PHE A 72 24.18 14.56 -8.66
CA PHE A 72 23.56 14.04 -9.89
C PHE A 72 23.06 12.60 -9.71
N ALA A 73 23.84 11.76 -9.02
CA ALA A 73 23.44 10.40 -8.66
C ALA A 73 22.23 10.38 -7.71
N VAL A 74 22.20 11.28 -6.72
CA VAL A 74 21.07 11.50 -5.81
C VAL A 74 19.82 11.90 -6.59
N LEU A 75 19.93 12.85 -7.52
CA LEU A 75 18.79 13.29 -8.33
C LEU A 75 18.25 12.16 -9.21
N SER A 76 19.14 11.39 -9.85
CA SER A 76 18.77 10.23 -10.66
C SER A 76 18.11 9.12 -9.83
N PHE A 77 18.58 8.90 -8.61
CA PHE A 77 17.97 7.96 -7.68
C PHE A 77 16.57 8.41 -7.24
N VAL A 78 16.42 9.68 -6.83
CA VAL A 78 15.14 10.24 -6.41
C VAL A 78 14.13 10.25 -7.56
N SER A 79 14.56 10.55 -8.79
CA SER A 79 13.65 10.55 -9.94
C SER A 79 13.14 9.14 -10.26
N HIS A 80 14.02 8.12 -10.24
CA HIS A 80 13.61 6.73 -10.39
C HIS A 80 12.66 6.31 -9.26
N GLN A 81 13.03 6.57 -8.01
CA GLN A 81 12.19 6.24 -6.85
C GLN A 81 10.81 6.90 -6.95
N MET A 82 10.73 8.15 -7.40
CA MET A 82 9.48 8.87 -7.56
C MET A 82 8.60 8.27 -8.66
N VAL A 83 9.19 7.81 -9.75
CA VAL A 83 8.47 7.10 -10.83
C VAL A 83 7.96 5.76 -10.34
N ASP A 84 8.78 5.00 -9.61
CA ASP A 84 8.42 3.71 -9.05
C ASP A 84 7.32 3.85 -7.99
N ASP A 85 7.46 4.79 -7.06
CA ASP A 85 6.43 5.14 -6.07
C ASP A 85 5.12 5.54 -6.77
N GLY A 86 5.20 6.37 -7.82
CA GLY A 86 4.03 6.82 -8.59
C GLY A 86 3.31 5.67 -9.31
N ARG A 87 4.07 4.76 -9.91
CA ARG A 87 3.51 3.54 -10.54
C ARG A 87 2.84 2.66 -9.50
N ALA A 88 3.50 2.44 -8.37
CA ALA A 88 3.02 1.55 -7.34
C ALA A 88 1.77 2.12 -6.63
N LEU A 89 1.68 3.46 -6.48
CA LEU A 89 0.46 4.14 -6.04
C LEU A 89 -0.70 4.01 -7.05
N ALA A 90 -0.40 4.13 -8.35
CA ALA A 90 -1.42 3.95 -9.39
C ALA A 90 -1.96 2.51 -9.42
N GLU A 91 -1.07 1.52 -9.30
CA GLU A 91 -1.44 0.11 -9.20
C GLU A 91 -2.29 -0.17 -7.95
N TRP A 92 -1.90 0.38 -6.78
CA TRP A 92 -2.68 0.29 -5.55
C TRP A 92 -4.09 0.89 -5.70
N GLY A 93 -4.22 2.07 -6.30
CA GLY A 93 -5.53 2.71 -6.50
C GLY A 93 -6.45 1.93 -7.44
N ILE A 94 -5.91 1.36 -8.51
CA ILE A 94 -6.66 0.50 -9.44
C ILE A 94 -7.11 -0.79 -8.73
N ASP A 95 -6.21 -1.42 -7.97
CA ASP A 95 -6.50 -2.65 -7.23
C ASP A 95 -7.56 -2.43 -6.12
N GLY A 96 -7.45 -1.32 -5.39
CA GLY A 96 -8.44 -0.92 -4.39
C GLY A 96 -9.82 -0.66 -4.99
N SER A 97 -9.89 0.04 -6.13
CA SER A 97 -11.15 0.28 -6.84
C SER A 97 -11.80 -1.03 -7.33
N LYS A 98 -11.00 -1.96 -7.87
CA LYS A 98 -11.47 -3.28 -8.29
C LYS A 98 -12.01 -4.09 -7.12
N GLN A 99 -11.29 -4.11 -5.99
CA GLN A 99 -11.72 -4.83 -4.79
C GLN A 99 -12.97 -4.21 -4.18
N ALA A 100 -13.07 -2.88 -4.12
CA ALA A 100 -14.28 -2.20 -3.65
C ALA A 100 -15.50 -2.53 -4.53
N THR A 101 -15.33 -2.50 -5.86
CA THR A 101 -16.39 -2.87 -6.81
C THR A 101 -16.81 -4.33 -6.64
N ARG A 102 -15.84 -5.24 -6.49
CA ARG A 102 -16.10 -6.66 -6.27
C ARG A 102 -16.80 -6.90 -4.94
N LEU A 103 -16.38 -6.26 -3.86
CA LEU A 103 -17.00 -6.35 -2.55
C LEU A 103 -18.44 -5.84 -2.59
N ALA A 104 -18.69 -4.71 -3.28
CA ALA A 104 -20.03 -4.19 -3.48
C ALA A 104 -20.94 -5.16 -4.25
N GLN A 105 -20.43 -5.78 -5.32
CA GLN A 105 -21.14 -6.81 -6.08
C GLN A 105 -21.42 -8.06 -5.25
N GLU A 106 -20.42 -8.58 -4.53
CA GLU A 106 -20.56 -9.76 -3.67
C GLU A 106 -21.56 -9.52 -2.53
N ASN A 107 -21.54 -8.33 -1.93
CA ASN A 107 -22.48 -7.94 -0.88
C ASN A 107 -23.89 -7.74 -1.44
N ALA A 108 -24.04 -7.10 -2.60
CA ALA A 108 -25.33 -6.96 -3.27
C ALA A 108 -25.91 -8.33 -3.62
N LEU A 109 -25.10 -9.25 -4.15
CA LEU A 109 -25.54 -10.62 -4.46
C LEU A 109 -25.93 -11.40 -3.20
N ARG A 110 -25.20 -11.25 -2.09
CA ARG A 110 -25.49 -11.94 -0.82
C ARG A 110 -26.74 -11.41 -0.11
N VAL A 111 -27.08 -10.14 -0.35
CA VAL A 111 -28.30 -9.50 0.17
C VAL A 111 -29.51 -9.79 -0.72
N LEU A 112 -29.33 -9.77 -2.05
CA LEU A 112 -30.41 -9.96 -3.03
C LEU A 112 -30.70 -11.43 -3.33
N PHE A 113 -29.69 -12.30 -3.28
CA PHE A 113 -29.81 -13.74 -3.52
C PHE A 113 -29.39 -14.50 -2.27
N LYS A 114 -30.16 -15.52 -1.91
CA LYS A 114 -30.08 -16.29 -0.67
C LYS A 114 -28.91 -17.30 -0.68
N TYR A 115 -27.71 -16.86 -1.04
CA TYR A 115 -26.47 -17.66 -1.12
C TYR A 115 -25.40 -17.14 -0.17
#